data_AF-A0A835T5J7-F1
#
_entry.id   AF-A0A835T5J7-F1
#
_cell.length_a   1.000
_cell.length_b   1.000
_cell.length_c   1.000
_cell.angle_alpha   90.00
_cell.angle_beta   90.00
_cell.angle_gamma   90.00
#
_symmetry.space_group_name_H-M   'P 1'
#
loop_
_entity.id
_entity.type
_entity.pdbx_description
1 polymer ?
#
loop_
_entity_poly.entity_id
_entity_poly.type
_entity_poly.pdbx_seq_one_letter_code
_entity_poly.pdbx_strand_id
1 'polypeptide(L)'
;MQLFISEALDEDEGRWYLVRVVEESRLRPRDPAEVAAQLPHEHFELYPEKAVLGFDRVMDCPGTEDALSDLPPGVDDDLAAVVLTELARAGLYATQSGDKLLGWPNWCQGPEWAETEGGQRYMQVVQVEGTLVPFAVGDSGTLVLQRHPTDVAVWGVSWACC
;
A
#
# COMPACT_ATOMS: atom_id res chain seq x y z
N MET A 1 1.89 -5.84 13.60
CA MET A 1 0.79 -5.52 12.66
C MET A 1 0.61 -6.72 11.76
N GLN A 2 -0.58 -7.32 11.73
CA GLN A 2 -0.91 -8.38 10.75
C GLN A 2 -1.80 -7.78 9.68
N LEU A 3 -1.47 -8.12 8.44
CA LEU A 3 -2.25 -7.81 7.26
C LEU A 3 -3.07 -9.05 6.93
N PHE A 4 -4.40 -8.94 6.94
CA PHE A 4 -5.26 -10.01 6.42
C PHE A 4 -5.81 -9.55 5.10
N ILE A 5 -5.51 -10.27 4.02
CA ILE A 5 -6.17 -10.04 2.74
C ILE A 5 -7.00 -11.27 2.43
N SER A 6 -8.31 -11.11 2.51
CA SER A 6 -9.25 -12.14 2.07
C SER A 6 -9.94 -11.65 0.81
N GLU A 7 -9.79 -12.45 -0.24
CA GLU A 7 -10.66 -12.52 -1.41
C GLU A 7 -10.59 -11.46 -2.49
N ALA A 8 -10.77 -11.95 -3.73
CA ALA A 8 -10.90 -11.26 -4.98
C ALA A 8 -12.26 -11.65 -5.57
N LEU A 9 -13.19 -10.70 -5.71
CA LEU A 9 -14.37 -10.89 -6.55
C LEU A 9 -13.94 -10.84 -8.02
N ASP A 10 -14.15 -11.94 -8.75
CA ASP A 10 -14.16 -11.92 -10.21
C ASP A 10 -15.60 -11.72 -10.67
N GLU A 11 -15.92 -10.50 -11.05
CA GLU A 11 -17.02 -10.24 -11.99
C GLU A 11 -16.62 -9.04 -12.86
N ASP A 12 -15.98 -9.34 -13.99
CA ASP A 12 -15.83 -8.55 -15.23
C ASP A 12 -15.32 -7.08 -15.19
N GLU A 13 -15.11 -6.42 -14.05
CA GLU A 13 -14.71 -4.99 -13.99
C GLU A 13 -13.72 -4.61 -12.88
N GLY A 14 -13.13 -5.56 -12.15
CA GLY A 14 -12.05 -5.27 -11.20
C GLY A 14 -12.10 -6.12 -9.93
N ARG A 15 -10.92 -6.58 -9.48
CA ARG A 15 -10.78 -7.41 -8.29
C ARG A 15 -10.86 -6.54 -7.04
N TRP A 16 -11.82 -6.84 -6.16
CA TRP A 16 -11.96 -6.19 -4.85
C TRP A 16 -11.30 -7.03 -3.75
N TYR A 17 -10.46 -6.41 -2.91
CA TYR A 17 -9.74 -7.08 -1.83
C TYR A 17 -10.26 -6.67 -0.45
N LEU A 18 -10.72 -7.62 0.37
CA LEU A 18 -11.04 -7.33 1.76
C LEU A 18 -9.76 -7.37 2.59
N VAL A 19 -9.25 -6.18 2.93
CA VAL A 19 -8.06 -6.05 3.77
C VAL A 19 -8.42 -5.62 5.18
N ARG A 20 -8.06 -6.45 6.15
CA ARG A 20 -8.21 -6.13 7.58
C ARG A 20 -6.84 -5.82 8.16
N VAL A 21 -6.73 -4.65 8.77
CA VAL A 21 -5.57 -4.27 9.58
C VAL A 21 -6.02 -4.22 11.04
N VAL A 22 -5.32 -4.95 11.91
CA VAL A 22 -5.64 -4.99 13.35
C VAL A 22 -4.45 -4.56 14.19
N GLU A 23 -4.74 -4.01 15.36
CA GLU A 23 -3.76 -3.72 16.40
C GLU A 23 -3.18 -5.00 17.00
N GLU A 24 -1.99 -4.89 17.59
CA GLU A 24 -1.26 -6.03 18.18
C GLU A 24 -2.06 -6.81 19.23
N SER A 25 -2.84 -6.09 20.05
CA SER A 25 -3.73 -6.65 21.07
C SER A 25 -4.88 -7.48 20.50
N ARG A 26 -5.21 -7.29 19.22
CA ARG A 26 -6.30 -7.95 18.49
C ARG A 26 -5.78 -9.03 17.53
N LEU A 27 -4.47 -9.31 17.57
CA LEU A 27 -3.85 -10.43 16.86
C LEU A 27 -4.25 -11.73 17.55
N ARG A 28 -5.36 -12.30 17.11
CA ARG A 28 -5.71 -13.69 17.38
C ARG A 28 -5.95 -14.34 16.03
N PRO A 29 -5.16 -15.37 15.65
CA PRO A 29 -5.47 -16.17 14.48
C PRO A 29 -6.92 -16.61 14.55
N ARG A 30 -7.69 -16.35 13.50
CA ARG A 30 -9.08 -16.84 13.40
C ARG A 30 -9.13 -18.06 12.52
N ASP A 31 -10.06 -18.95 12.83
CA ASP A 31 -10.38 -20.03 11.91
C ASP A 31 -11.00 -19.42 10.64
N PRO A 32 -10.52 -19.74 9.43
CA PRO A 32 -11.16 -19.31 8.18
C PRO A 32 -12.67 -19.59 8.15
N ALA A 33 -13.15 -20.67 8.77
CA ALA A 33 -14.58 -20.98 8.86
C ALA A 33 -15.36 -19.92 9.68
N GLU A 34 -14.77 -19.36 10.74
CA GLU A 34 -15.39 -18.29 11.53
C GLU A 34 -15.48 -16.96 10.76
N VAL A 35 -14.53 -16.72 9.87
CA VAL A 35 -14.52 -15.55 8.99
C VAL A 35 -15.55 -15.71 7.88
N ALA A 36 -15.58 -16.86 7.22
CA ALA A 36 -16.54 -17.18 6.17
C ALA A 36 -18.00 -17.03 6.64
N ALA A 37 -18.30 -17.43 7.88
CA ALA A 37 -19.64 -17.33 8.45
C ALA A 37 -20.16 -15.89 8.63
N GLN A 38 -19.27 -14.88 8.60
CA GLN A 38 -19.62 -13.46 8.77
C GLN A 38 -19.70 -12.71 7.44
N LEU A 39 -19.26 -13.32 6.35
CA LEU A 39 -19.32 -12.73 5.02
C LEU A 39 -20.68 -13.05 4.38
N PRO A 40 -21.15 -12.22 3.42
CA PRO A 40 -22.28 -12.57 2.58
C PRO A 40 -22.12 -13.98 1.98
N HIS A 41 -23.20 -14.65 1.59
CA HIS A 41 -23.13 -16.00 1.03
C HIS A 41 -22.63 -16.02 -0.43
N GLU A 42 -21.48 -15.42 -0.69
CA GLU A 42 -20.83 -15.37 -2.00
C GLU A 42 -19.54 -16.20 -2.00
N HIS A 43 -19.05 -16.52 -3.20
CA HIS A 43 -17.96 -17.46 -3.42
C HIS A 43 -16.62 -16.88 -2.95
N PHE A 44 -16.32 -17.06 -1.68
CA PHE A 44 -15.10 -16.56 -1.06
C PHE A 44 -13.99 -17.63 -0.90
N GLU A 45 -12.89 -17.57 -1.66
CA GLU A 45 -11.60 -18.20 -1.37
C GLU A 45 -10.80 -17.44 -0.28
N LEU A 46 -11.05 -17.81 0.98
CA LEU A 46 -10.28 -17.26 2.10
C LEU A 46 -8.83 -17.77 2.10
N TYR A 47 -7.89 -16.83 1.98
CA TYR A 47 -6.47 -17.14 2.13
C TYR A 47 -6.06 -17.29 3.60
N PRO A 48 -5.08 -18.16 3.90
CA PRO A 48 -4.54 -18.29 5.24
C PRO A 48 -4.01 -16.95 5.77
N GLU A 49 -4.34 -16.65 7.01
CA GLU A 49 -3.81 -15.48 7.70
C GLU A 49 -2.27 -15.56 7.79
N LYS A 50 -1.57 -14.52 7.34
CA LYS A 50 -0.10 -14.44 7.43
C LYS A 50 0.36 -13.50 8.53
N ALA A 51 1.33 -13.97 9.32
CA ALA A 51 1.98 -13.16 10.33
C ALA A 51 3.27 -12.53 9.80
N VAL A 52 3.42 -11.22 9.94
CA VAL A 52 4.70 -10.55 9.74
C VAL A 52 5.55 -10.79 10.98
N LEU A 53 6.60 -11.61 10.86
CA LEU A 53 7.44 -12.04 11.98
C LEU A 53 8.66 -11.15 12.21
N GLY A 54 9.02 -10.33 11.22
CA GLY A 54 10.16 -9.43 11.26
C GLY A 54 10.13 -8.47 10.08
N PHE A 55 10.94 -7.42 10.17
CA PHE A 55 11.13 -6.44 9.10
C PHE A 55 12.55 -5.88 9.18
N ASP A 56 13.12 -5.57 8.03
CA ASP A 56 14.37 -4.85 7.93
C ASP A 56 14.09 -3.38 7.66
N ARG A 57 14.87 -2.50 8.28
CA ARG A 57 14.79 -1.06 8.02
C ARG A 57 15.63 -0.73 6.81
N VAL A 58 15.01 -0.08 5.83
CA VAL A 58 15.64 0.37 4.60
C VAL A 58 15.42 1.86 4.41
N MET A 59 16.32 2.51 3.67
CA MET A 59 16.09 3.88 3.22
C MET A 59 15.04 3.84 2.11
N ASP A 60 13.93 4.52 2.31
CA ASP A 60 12.81 4.54 1.38
C ASP A 60 12.47 5.99 1.07
N CYS A 61 12.74 6.42 -0.15
CA CYS A 61 12.55 7.79 -0.61
C CYS A 61 11.21 7.94 -1.34
N PRO A 62 10.59 9.14 -1.36
CA PRO A 62 9.41 9.39 -2.19
C PRO A 62 9.72 9.15 -3.67
N GLY A 63 8.70 8.79 -4.44
CA GLY A 63 8.80 8.87 -5.90
C GLY A 63 9.06 10.32 -6.33
N THR A 64 9.58 10.51 -7.54
CA THR A 64 9.91 11.87 -8.04
C THR A 64 8.70 12.80 -8.02
N GLU A 65 7.53 12.32 -8.44
CA GLU A 65 6.30 13.12 -8.45
C GLU A 65 5.86 13.53 -7.04
N ASP A 66 5.91 12.61 -6.08
CA ASP A 66 5.64 12.90 -4.66
C ASP A 66 6.63 13.95 -4.12
N ALA A 67 7.93 13.74 -4.38
CA ALA A 67 8.98 14.62 -3.89
C ALA A 67 8.87 16.05 -4.44
N LEU A 68 8.51 16.18 -5.72
CA LEU A 68 8.30 17.48 -6.37
C LEU A 68 7.03 18.17 -5.84
N SER A 69 5.96 17.42 -5.59
CA SER A 69 4.71 17.97 -5.07
C SER A 69 4.82 18.54 -3.65
N ASP A 70 5.78 18.03 -2.86
CA ASP A 70 6.01 18.41 -1.46
C ASP A 70 7.19 19.38 -1.29
N LEU A 71 7.69 19.99 -2.37
CA LEU A 71 8.81 20.92 -2.30
C LEU A 71 8.48 22.14 -1.42
N PRO A 72 9.42 22.57 -0.56
CA PRO A 72 9.26 23.80 0.20
C PRO A 72 9.13 25.03 -0.71
N PRO A 73 8.40 26.07 -0.30
CA PRO A 73 8.32 27.32 -1.05
C PRO A 73 9.71 27.93 -1.30
N GLY A 74 9.95 28.36 -2.55
CA GLY A 74 11.20 28.99 -2.96
C GLY A 74 12.29 28.01 -3.42
N VAL A 75 11.99 26.71 -3.47
CA VAL A 75 12.79 25.74 -4.22
C VAL A 75 12.42 25.83 -5.70
N ASP A 76 13.42 25.69 -6.57
CA ASP A 76 13.24 25.64 -8.03
C ASP A 76 12.94 24.18 -8.43
N ASP A 77 11.74 23.94 -8.93
CA ASP A 77 11.23 22.61 -9.29
C ASP A 77 12.09 21.95 -10.40
N ASP A 78 12.58 22.73 -11.37
CA ASP A 78 13.40 22.22 -12.47
C ASP A 78 14.77 21.76 -11.93
N LEU A 79 15.38 22.57 -11.05
CA LEU A 79 16.63 22.19 -10.40
C LEU A 79 16.45 20.98 -9.49
N ALA A 80 15.36 20.92 -8.72
CA ALA A 80 15.04 19.78 -7.87
C ALA A 80 14.88 18.49 -8.69
N ALA A 81 14.16 18.55 -9.81
CA ALA A 81 13.97 17.42 -10.70
C ALA A 81 15.32 16.89 -11.25
N VAL A 82 16.23 17.78 -11.63
CA VAL A 82 17.60 17.40 -12.07
C VAL A 82 18.36 16.71 -10.95
N VAL A 83 18.34 17.26 -9.73
CA VAL A 83 19.04 16.68 -8.57
C VAL A 83 18.47 15.30 -8.23
N LEU A 84 17.15 15.15 -8.16
CA LEU A 84 16.49 13.88 -7.89
C LEU A 84 16.83 12.82 -8.95
N THR A 85 16.85 13.22 -10.22
CA THR A 85 17.26 12.34 -11.33
C THR A 85 18.69 11.85 -11.19
N GLU A 86 19.64 12.72 -10.85
CA GLU A 86 21.04 12.32 -10.67
C GLU A 86 21.24 11.44 -9.42
N LEU A 87 20.55 11.72 -8.32
CA LEU A 87 20.58 10.87 -7.13
C LEU A 87 19.98 9.49 -7.41
N ALA A 88 18.87 9.42 -8.15
CA ALA A 88 18.25 8.17 -8.55
C ALA A 88 19.17 7.36 -9.46
N ARG A 89 19.79 8.01 -10.46
CA ARG A 89 20.77 7.38 -11.37
C ARG A 89 21.99 6.85 -10.63
N ALA A 90 22.41 7.50 -9.55
CA ALA A 90 23.50 7.05 -8.69
C ALA A 90 23.09 5.95 -7.68
N GLY A 91 21.81 5.57 -7.63
CA GLY A 91 21.28 4.60 -6.65
C GLY A 91 21.24 5.14 -5.23
N LEU A 92 21.26 6.47 -5.06
CA LEU A 92 21.23 7.15 -3.75
C LEU A 92 19.82 7.60 -3.35
N TYR A 93 18.87 7.54 -4.28
CA TYR A 93 17.49 7.96 -4.07
C TYR A 93 16.56 7.01 -4.82
N ALA A 94 15.81 6.20 -4.10
CA ALA A 94 14.85 5.27 -4.69
C ALA A 94 13.74 4.96 -3.71
N THR A 95 12.53 4.84 -4.25
CA THR A 95 11.43 4.18 -3.56
C THR A 95 11.69 2.67 -3.57
N GLN A 96 11.45 2.01 -2.45
CA GLN A 96 11.66 0.57 -2.31
C GLN A 96 10.48 -0.19 -2.90
N SER A 97 10.76 -1.18 -3.74
CA SER A 97 9.76 -2.13 -4.23
C SER A 97 9.56 -3.31 -3.26
N GLY A 98 8.57 -4.14 -3.55
CA GLY A 98 8.22 -5.33 -2.78
C GLY A 98 7.21 -5.07 -1.68
N ASP A 99 6.98 -6.11 -0.86
CA ASP A 99 6.09 -6.03 0.29
C ASP A 99 6.74 -5.22 1.41
N LYS A 100 6.10 -4.14 1.88
CA LYS A 100 6.65 -3.32 2.95
C LYS A 100 5.59 -2.72 3.87
N LEU A 101 6.06 -2.31 5.05
CA LEU A 101 5.29 -1.59 6.04
C LEU A 101 5.74 -0.13 6.09
N LEU A 102 4.78 0.80 6.04
CA LEU A 102 5.03 2.24 6.01
C LEU A 102 5.92 2.64 4.82
N GLY A 103 6.57 3.81 4.90
CA GLY A 103 7.43 4.34 3.84
C GLY A 103 6.64 5.01 2.73
N TRP A 104 7.22 5.05 1.53
CA TRP A 104 6.66 5.71 0.36
C TRP A 104 6.14 4.68 -0.64
N PRO A 105 4.95 4.80 -1.20
CA PRO A 105 4.46 3.83 -2.16
C PRO A 105 5.30 3.81 -3.44
N ASN A 106 5.64 2.62 -3.91
CA ASN A 106 6.32 2.40 -5.17
C ASN A 106 5.30 2.33 -6.32
N TRP A 107 4.79 3.50 -6.69
CA TRP A 107 3.81 3.63 -7.76
C TRP A 107 4.41 3.32 -9.14
N CYS A 108 3.73 2.47 -9.93
CA CYS A 108 4.16 2.15 -11.29
C CYS A 108 3.55 3.07 -12.37
N GLN A 109 2.41 3.72 -12.11
CA GLN A 109 1.70 4.60 -13.06
C GLN A 109 1.56 6.06 -12.59
N GLY A 110 2.09 6.39 -11.41
CA GLY A 110 1.95 7.70 -10.77
C GLY A 110 1.26 7.61 -9.40
N PRO A 111 1.33 8.66 -8.56
CA PRO A 111 0.77 8.64 -7.22
C PRO A 111 -0.75 8.55 -7.17
N GLU A 112 -1.26 7.51 -6.51
CA GLU A 112 -2.71 7.25 -6.31
C GLU A 112 -3.08 7.36 -4.82
N TRP A 113 -2.66 8.46 -4.19
CA TRP A 113 -2.95 8.69 -2.77
C TRP A 113 -4.45 8.80 -2.51
N ALA A 114 -4.93 8.12 -1.47
CA ALA A 114 -6.21 8.45 -0.88
C ALA A 114 -6.09 9.80 -0.18
N GLU A 115 -7.12 10.65 -0.32
CA GLU A 115 -7.12 11.99 0.25
C GLU A 115 -8.34 12.22 1.14
N THR A 116 -8.16 13.06 2.16
CA THR A 116 -9.28 13.57 2.95
C THR A 116 -10.11 14.54 2.10
N GLU A 117 -11.32 14.91 2.55
CA GLU A 117 -12.09 15.98 1.91
C GLU A 117 -11.32 17.32 1.83
N GLY A 118 -10.36 17.53 2.74
CA GLY A 118 -9.48 18.70 2.75
C GLY A 118 -8.19 18.56 1.91
N GLY A 119 -8.05 17.49 1.12
CA GLY A 119 -6.89 17.26 0.24
C GLY A 119 -5.63 16.75 0.95
N GLN A 120 -5.68 16.40 2.24
CA GLN A 120 -4.55 15.77 2.92
C GLN A 120 -4.41 14.30 2.49
N ARG A 121 -3.19 13.90 2.11
CA ARG A 121 -2.86 12.51 1.79
C ARG A 121 -2.98 11.62 3.01
N TYR A 122 -3.46 10.40 2.78
CA TYR A 122 -3.43 9.33 3.78
C TYR A 122 -2.00 8.82 3.93
N MET A 123 -1.69 8.23 5.07
CA MET A 123 -0.38 7.63 5.32
C MET A 123 -0.35 6.19 4.80
N GLN A 124 0.63 5.82 3.99
CA GLN A 124 0.86 4.41 3.64
C GLN A 124 1.12 3.60 4.91
N VAL A 125 0.41 2.49 5.05
CA VAL A 125 0.59 1.53 6.14
C VAL A 125 1.19 0.24 5.62
N VAL A 126 0.70 -0.27 4.49
CA VAL A 126 1.20 -1.50 3.88
C VAL A 126 1.21 -1.34 2.37
N GLN A 127 2.27 -1.83 1.75
CA GLN A 127 2.40 -2.04 0.32
C GLN A 127 2.51 -3.54 0.05
N VAL A 128 1.82 -4.00 -0.99
CA VAL A 128 1.83 -5.38 -1.47
C VAL A 128 2.16 -5.38 -2.95
N GLU A 129 3.32 -5.95 -3.27
CA GLU A 129 3.84 -6.16 -4.64
C GLU A 129 4.42 -7.57 -4.81
N GLY A 130 4.83 -8.18 -3.70
CA GLY A 130 5.52 -9.46 -3.67
C GLY A 130 4.58 -10.62 -3.38
N THR A 131 5.11 -11.57 -2.60
CA THR A 131 4.45 -12.87 -2.35
C THR A 131 3.72 -12.91 -1.00
N LEU A 132 3.61 -11.77 -0.30
CA LEU A 132 2.83 -11.67 0.93
C LEU A 132 1.39 -12.13 0.67
N VAL A 133 0.85 -11.87 -0.51
CA VAL A 133 -0.45 -12.41 -0.93
C VAL A 133 -0.30 -13.43 -2.05
N PRO A 134 -1.22 -14.41 -2.14
CA PRO A 134 -1.21 -15.43 -3.18
C PRO A 134 -1.90 -15.01 -4.49
N PHE A 135 -2.15 -13.72 -4.69
CA PHE A 135 -2.73 -13.18 -5.91
C PHE A 135 -1.86 -12.08 -6.51
N ALA A 136 -1.96 -11.88 -7.82
CA ALA A 136 -1.35 -10.72 -8.48
C ALA A 136 -2.25 -9.50 -8.37
N VAL A 137 -1.64 -8.33 -8.18
CA VAL A 137 -2.31 -7.02 -8.26
C VAL A 137 -2.23 -6.57 -9.73
N GLY A 138 -3.31 -6.69 -10.50
CA GLY A 138 -3.28 -6.37 -11.93
C GLY A 138 -2.18 -7.11 -12.72
N ASP A 139 -1.60 -6.46 -13.74
CA ASP A 139 -0.39 -6.93 -14.42
C ASP A 139 0.86 -6.40 -13.71
N SER A 140 1.32 -7.13 -12.68
CA SER A 140 2.53 -6.81 -11.90
C SER A 140 2.49 -5.45 -11.18
N GLY A 141 1.35 -5.13 -10.58
CA GLY A 141 1.09 -3.87 -9.90
C GLY A 141 1.37 -3.85 -8.39
N THR A 142 1.03 -2.71 -7.80
CA THR A 142 1.25 -2.35 -6.40
C THR A 142 -0.09 -2.06 -5.74
N LEU A 143 -0.41 -2.79 -4.66
CA LEU A 143 -1.57 -2.51 -3.81
C LEU A 143 -1.10 -1.81 -2.55
N VAL A 144 -1.75 -0.70 -2.20
CA VAL A 144 -1.38 0.13 -1.06
C VAL A 144 -2.58 0.32 -0.14
N LEU A 145 -2.35 0.07 1.14
CA LEU A 145 -3.28 0.40 2.20
C LEU A 145 -2.82 1.64 2.90
N GLN A 146 -3.74 2.58 3.04
CA GLN A 146 -3.47 3.89 3.56
C GLN A 146 -4.40 4.18 4.73
N ARG A 147 -3.93 4.93 5.72
CA ARG A 147 -4.71 5.31 6.88
C ARG A 147 -4.91 6.80 6.88
N HIS A 148 -6.14 7.22 7.14
CA HIS A 148 -6.45 8.64 7.28
C HIS A 148 -5.54 9.26 8.37
N PRO A 149 -4.97 10.46 8.15
CA PRO A 149 -3.92 11.01 9.00
C PRO A 149 -4.34 11.24 10.47
N THR A 150 -5.62 11.53 10.70
CA THR A 150 -6.19 11.79 12.04
C THR A 150 -7.27 10.82 12.48
N ASP A 151 -8.23 10.46 11.61
CA ASP A 151 -9.23 9.43 11.90
C ASP A 151 -8.70 8.01 11.66
N VAL A 152 -8.16 7.42 12.71
CA VAL A 152 -7.54 6.09 12.67
C VAL A 152 -8.51 4.96 12.31
N ALA A 153 -9.83 5.19 12.29
CA ALA A 153 -10.82 4.20 11.86
C ALA A 153 -11.01 4.17 10.33
N VAL A 154 -10.58 5.22 9.63
CA VAL A 154 -10.77 5.37 8.18
C VAL A 154 -9.53 4.88 7.42
N TRP A 155 -9.80 4.07 6.40
CA TRP A 155 -8.80 3.44 5.55
C TRP A 155 -9.05 3.80 4.09
N GLY A 156 -7.96 4.00 3.36
CA GLY A 156 -7.93 4.07 1.90
C GLY A 156 -7.26 2.82 1.34
N VAL A 157 -7.72 2.39 0.17
CA VAL A 157 -7.10 1.34 -0.62
C VAL A 157 -6.89 1.89 -2.01
N SER A 158 -5.65 1.83 -2.48
CA SER A 158 -5.29 2.25 -3.84
C SER A 158 -4.43 1.18 -4.49
N TRP A 159 -4.48 1.09 -5.81
CA TRP A 159 -3.60 0.20 -6.55
C TRP A 159 -3.24 0.82 -7.91
N ALA A 160 -2.09 0.45 -8.42
CA ALA A 160 -1.64 0.78 -9.78
C ALA A 160 -1.03 -0.48 -10.40
N CYS A 161 -1.22 -0.73 -11.69
CA CYS A 161 -0.54 -1.83 -12.42
C CYS A 161 -0.05 -1.37 -13.78
N CYS A 162 0.79 -2.14 -14.47
CA CYS A 162 1.25 -1.79 -15.82
C CYS A 162 0.25 -2.19 -16.91
#